data_AF-A0A8A3P994-F1
#
_entry.id   AF-A0A8A3P994-F1
#
_cell.length_a   1.000
_cell.length_b   1.000
_cell.length_c   1.000
_cell.angle_alpha   90.00
_cell.angle_beta   90.00
_cell.angle_gamma   90.00
#
_symmetry.space_group_name_H-M   'P 1'
#
loop_
_entity.id
_entity.type
_entity.pdbx_description
1 polymer ?
#
loop_
_entity_poly.entity_id
_entity_poly.type
_entity_poly.pdbx_seq_one_letter_code
_entity_poly.pdbx_strand_id
1 'polypeptide(L)'
;MENDLNVVLAEICAEFNRQREEIAFLRSMALERFAASAYASTRPKPCLSDPEKFGGNIHKFDTWLSSIRAKLQVDGAAIGDSIVQFYYVYLNLESQV
;
A
#
# COMPACT_ATOMS: atom_id res chain seq x y z
N MET A 1 3.82 -49.56 -25.14
CA MET A 1 3.92 -49.38 -23.68
C MET A 1 5.17 -48.60 -23.28
N GLU A 2 6.39 -49.11 -23.50
CA GLU A 2 7.61 -48.37 -23.11
C GLU A 2 7.79 -47.04 -23.86
N ASN A 3 7.39 -47.02 -25.14
CA ASN A 3 7.45 -45.82 -25.97
C ASN A 3 6.43 -44.75 -25.55
N ASP A 4 5.22 -45.17 -25.15
CA ASP A 4 4.14 -44.26 -24.72
C ASP A 4 4.49 -43.59 -23.39
N LEU A 5 5.15 -44.32 -22.48
CA LEU A 5 5.62 -43.79 -21.21
C LEU A 5 6.69 -42.70 -21.41
N ASN A 6 7.61 -42.91 -22.36
CA ASN A 6 8.64 -41.94 -22.70
C ASN A 6 8.06 -40.67 -23.35
N VAL A 7 7.00 -40.80 -24.15
CA VAL A 7 6.28 -39.65 -24.71
C VAL A 7 5.62 -38.83 -23.61
N VAL A 8 4.91 -39.49 -22.68
CA VAL A 8 4.27 -38.80 -21.55
C VAL A 8 5.30 -38.11 -20.65
N LEU A 9 6.45 -38.76 -20.37
CA LEU A 9 7.53 -38.14 -19.60
C LEU A 9 8.12 -36.91 -20.31
N ALA A 10 8.29 -36.96 -21.64
CA ALA A 10 8.78 -35.83 -22.41
C ALA A 10 7.79 -34.64 -22.37
N GLU A 11 6.49 -34.91 -22.48
CA GLU A 11 5.44 -33.89 -22.37
C GLU A 11 5.40 -33.24 -20.99
N ILE A 12 5.48 -34.03 -19.92
CA ILE A 12 5.52 -33.51 -18.54
C ILE A 12 6.74 -32.61 -18.32
N CYS A 13 7.92 -33.04 -18.80
CA CYS A 13 9.13 -32.23 -18.70
C CYS A 13 9.01 -30.91 -19.48
N ALA A 14 8.42 -30.95 -20.68
CA ALA A 14 8.20 -29.75 -21.48
C ALA A 14 7.23 -28.78 -20.79
N GLU A 15 6.15 -29.28 -20.19
CA GLU A 15 5.19 -28.46 -19.46
C GLU A 15 5.80 -27.86 -18.19
N PHE A 16 6.58 -28.64 -17.43
CA PHE A 16 7.26 -28.14 -16.25
C PHE A 16 8.24 -26.99 -16.58
N ASN A 17 8.97 -27.12 -17.69
CA ASN A 17 9.86 -26.06 -18.15
C ASN A 17 9.07 -24.81 -18.57
N ARG A 18 7.98 -24.97 -19.31
CA ARG A 18 7.08 -23.87 -19.71
C ARG A 18 6.55 -23.11 -18.48
N GLN A 19 6.08 -23.83 -17.47
CA GLN A 19 5.56 -23.20 -16.25
C GLN A 19 6.66 -22.45 -15.49
N ARG A 20 7.89 -22.97 -15.45
CA ARG A 20 9.02 -22.27 -14.82
C ARG A 20 9.38 -20.98 -15.54
N GLU A 21 9.35 -20.99 -16.87
CA GLU A 21 9.59 -19.80 -17.69
C GLU A 21 8.51 -18.74 -17.44
N GLU A 22 7.24 -19.13 -17.42
CA GLU A 22 6.12 -18.24 -17.11
C GLU A 22 6.23 -17.65 -15.69
N ILE A 23 6.54 -18.47 -14.69
CA ILE A 23 6.76 -17.98 -13.31
C ILE A 23 7.92 -16.98 -13.26
N ALA A 24 9.01 -17.24 -13.98
CA ALA A 24 10.15 -16.32 -14.05
C ALA A 24 9.75 -14.98 -14.68
N PHE A 25 8.98 -15.03 -15.76
CA PHE A 25 8.46 -13.85 -16.46
C PHE A 25 7.48 -13.03 -15.60
N LEU A 26 6.51 -13.68 -14.96
CA LEU A 26 5.55 -12.99 -14.07
C LEU A 26 6.26 -12.32 -12.89
N ARG A 27 7.30 -12.97 -12.34
CA ARG A 27 8.13 -12.39 -11.27
C ARG A 27 8.93 -11.19 -11.74
N SER A 28 9.51 -11.22 -12.95
CA SER A 28 10.23 -10.06 -13.49
C SER A 28 9.29 -8.87 -13.72
N MET A 29 8.11 -9.10 -14.32
CA MET A 29 7.08 -8.08 -14.48
C MET A 29 6.63 -7.47 -13.15
N ALA A 30 6.43 -8.31 -12.12
CA ALA A 30 6.08 -7.82 -10.79
C ALA A 30 7.19 -6.94 -10.21
N LEU A 31 8.45 -7.37 -10.30
CA LEU A 31 9.59 -6.60 -9.81
C LEU A 31 9.71 -5.24 -10.50
N GLU A 32 9.54 -5.18 -11.82
CA GLU A 32 9.54 -3.93 -12.59
C GLU A 32 8.40 -3.00 -12.17
N ARG A 33 7.19 -3.53 -11.93
CA ARG A 33 6.06 -2.72 -11.44
C ARG A 33 6.31 -2.16 -10.04
N PHE A 34 6.90 -2.96 -9.14
CA PHE A 34 7.28 -2.49 -7.81
C PHE A 34 8.39 -1.43 -7.88
N ALA A 35 9.41 -1.63 -8.71
CA ALA A 35 10.46 -0.65 -8.92
C ALA A 35 9.91 0.66 -9.54
N ALA A 36 9.05 0.57 -10.55
CA ALA A 36 8.40 1.74 -11.15
C ALA A 36 7.53 2.51 -10.14
N SER A 37 6.88 1.82 -9.20
CA SER A 37 6.15 2.45 -8.08
C SER A 37 7.10 3.21 -7.13
N ALA A 38 8.28 2.64 -6.84
CA ALA A 38 9.29 3.31 -6.01
C ALA A 38 9.86 4.58 -6.69
N TYR A 39 10.03 4.58 -8.02
CA TYR A 39 10.50 5.75 -8.78
C TYR A 39 9.39 6.76 -9.16
N ALA A 40 8.12 6.34 -9.20
CA ALA A 40 6.97 7.24 -9.38
C ALA A 40 6.68 8.14 -8.16
N SER A 41 7.39 7.93 -7.05
CA SER A 41 7.32 8.74 -5.83
C SER A 41 8.05 10.11 -5.94
N THR A 42 8.32 10.62 -7.14
CA THR A 42 8.85 11.99 -7.32
C THR A 42 7.76 13.05 -7.32
N ARG A 43 6.50 12.68 -7.57
CA ARG A 43 5.38 13.57 -7.29
C ARG A 43 5.13 13.48 -5.78
N PRO A 44 5.25 14.58 -5.01
CA PRO A 44 4.76 14.59 -3.64
C PRO A 44 3.31 14.11 -3.72
N LYS A 45 2.98 13.02 -3.00
CA LYS A 45 1.59 12.64 -2.85
C LYS A 45 0.84 13.91 -2.45
N PRO A 46 -0.30 14.25 -3.09
CA PRO A 46 -1.06 15.42 -2.70
C PRO A 46 -1.31 15.33 -1.19
N CYS A 47 -0.64 16.18 -0.41
CA CYS A 47 -0.81 16.20 1.03
C CYS A 47 -1.90 17.21 1.35
N LEU A 48 -2.84 16.82 2.20
CA LEU A 48 -3.81 17.78 2.71
C LEU A 48 -3.09 18.71 3.69
N SER A 49 -3.50 19.98 3.72
CA SER A 49 -3.08 20.89 4.77
C SER A 49 -3.45 20.30 6.14
N ASP A 50 -2.63 20.58 7.16
CA ASP A 50 -2.93 20.11 8.50
C ASP A 50 -4.22 20.78 9.02
N PRO A 51 -5.12 20.00 9.65
CA PRO A 51 -6.35 20.53 10.23
C PRO A 51 -6.06 21.43 11.44
N GLU A 52 -6.99 22.33 11.73
CA GLU A 52 -6.98 23.09 12.99
C GLU A 52 -7.06 22.13 14.19
N LYS A 53 -6.40 22.46 15.30
CA LYS A 53 -6.51 21.66 16.53
C LYS A 53 -7.94 21.71 17.08
N PHE A 54 -8.36 20.64 17.72
CA PHE A 54 -9.66 20.61 18.37
C PHE A 54 -9.62 21.31 19.73
N GLY A 55 -10.19 22.50 19.80
CA GLY A 55 -10.30 23.28 21.04
C GLY A 55 -11.48 22.91 21.96
N GLY A 56 -12.09 21.73 21.80
CA GLY A 56 -13.16 21.27 22.69
C GLY A 56 -14.56 21.82 22.40
N ASN A 57 -14.75 22.66 21.37
CA ASN A 57 -16.07 23.14 20.98
C ASN A 57 -16.89 22.03 20.30
N ILE A 58 -17.94 21.56 20.98
CA ILE A 58 -18.80 20.47 20.52
C ILE A 58 -19.44 20.74 19.14
N HIS A 59 -19.77 22.00 18.83
CA HIS A 59 -20.38 22.36 17.55
C HIS A 59 -19.41 22.27 16.36
N LYS A 60 -18.09 22.26 16.64
CA LYS A 60 -17.05 22.07 15.62
C LYS A 60 -16.56 20.63 15.54
N PHE A 61 -17.02 19.73 16.42
CA PHE A 61 -16.49 18.37 16.53
C PHE A 61 -16.65 17.58 15.23
N ASP A 62 -17.85 17.58 14.62
CA ASP A 62 -18.10 16.81 13.39
C ASP A 62 -17.26 17.31 12.21
N THR A 63 -17.09 18.63 12.11
CA THR A 63 -16.23 19.25 11.10
C THR A 63 -14.77 18.87 11.32
N TRP A 64 -14.28 18.98 12.55
CA TRP A 64 -12.90 18.63 12.89
C TRP A 64 -12.62 17.13 12.65
N LEU A 65 -13.52 16.25 13.10
CA LEU A 65 -13.41 14.81 12.94
C LEU A 65 -13.37 14.42 11.45
N SER A 66 -14.18 15.07 10.62
CA SER A 66 -14.19 14.86 9.18
C SER A 66 -12.85 15.26 8.54
N SER A 67 -12.27 16.40 8.96
CA SER A 67 -10.95 16.84 8.49
C SER A 67 -9.82 15.89 8.90
N ILE A 68 -9.82 15.41 10.15
CA ILE A 68 -8.85 14.41 10.63
C ILE A 68 -8.97 13.11 9.85
N ARG A 69 -10.20 12.62 9.62
CA ARG A 69 -10.43 11.40 8.83
C ARG A 69 -9.92 11.55 7.41
N ALA A 70 -10.21 12.67 6.75
CA ALA A 70 -9.72 12.95 5.40
C ALA A 70 -8.17 12.97 5.37
N LYS A 71 -7.53 13.62 6.35
CA LYS A 71 -6.08 13.66 6.49
C LYS A 71 -5.47 12.27 6.65
N LEU A 72 -6.02 11.44 7.53
CA LEU A 72 -5.54 10.05 7.70
C LEU A 72 -5.78 9.19 6.47
N GLN A 73 -6.86 9.42 5.72
CA GLN A 73 -7.15 8.67 4.51
C GLN A 73 -6.17 8.98 3.37
N VAL A 74 -5.75 10.25 3.23
CA VAL A 74 -4.82 10.69 2.18
C VAL A 74 -3.37 10.50 2.59
N ASP A 75 -3.01 10.94 3.80
CA ASP A 75 -1.63 11.03 4.27
C ASP A 75 -1.26 9.95 5.28
N GLY A 76 -2.17 9.05 5.67
CA GLY A 76 -1.92 8.04 6.70
C GLY A 76 -0.70 7.18 6.44
N ALA A 77 -0.50 6.74 5.20
CA ALA A 77 0.68 5.97 4.81
C ALA A 77 2.00 6.76 4.89
N ALA A 78 1.95 8.09 4.79
CA ALA A 78 3.11 8.96 4.97
C ALA A 78 3.32 9.35 6.44
N ILE A 79 2.24 9.46 7.22
CA ILE A 79 2.28 9.72 8.67
C ILE A 79 2.92 8.54 9.41
N GLY A 80 2.59 7.30 9.03
CA GLY A 80 3.20 6.11 9.59
C GLY A 80 2.19 5.00 9.87
N ASP A 81 2.55 4.07 10.75
CA ASP A 81 1.66 3.01 11.20
C ASP A 81 0.50 3.53 12.08
N SER A 82 -0.35 2.62 12.54
CA SER A 82 -1.52 2.96 13.36
C SER A 82 -1.16 3.63 14.69
N ILE A 83 0.02 3.36 15.26
CA ILE A 83 0.48 3.96 16.51
C ILE A 83 0.86 5.42 16.25
N VAL A 84 1.63 5.68 15.19
CA VAL A 84 2.01 7.05 14.81
C VAL A 84 0.78 7.87 14.39
N GLN A 85 -0.17 7.26 13.66
CA GLN A 85 -1.44 7.90 13.32
C GLN A 85 -2.29 8.23 14.56
N PHE A 86 -2.31 7.35 15.57
CA PHE A 86 -2.97 7.65 16.84
C PHE A 86 -2.35 8.87 17.52
N TYR A 87 -1.01 8.92 17.62
CA TYR A 87 -0.31 10.08 18.20
C TYR A 87 -0.53 11.36 17.39
N TYR A 88 -0.62 11.27 16.07
CA TYR A 88 -0.98 12.40 15.22
C TYR A 88 -2.35 12.99 15.62
N VAL A 89 -3.37 12.14 15.80
CA VAL A 89 -4.70 12.59 16.24
C VAL A 89 -4.64 13.19 17.65
N TYR A 90 -3.93 12.54 18.58
CA TYR A 90 -3.77 13.01 19.96
C TYR A 90 -3.13 14.41 20.03
N LEU A 91 -2.06 14.65 19.26
CA LEU A 91 -1.37 15.96 19.22
C LEU A 91 -2.20 17.06 18.53
N ASN A 92 -3.22 16.67 17.77
CA ASN A 92 -4.20 17.58 17.16
C ASN A 92 -5.37 17.94 18.10
N LEU A 93 -5.36 17.46 19.35
CA LEU A 93 -6.22 17.99 20.41
C LEU A 93 -5.50 19.18 21.07
N GLU A 94 -6.23 20.25 21.39
CA GLU A 94 -5.64 21.33 22.19
C GLU A 94 -5.33 20.82 23.61
N SER A 95 -4.12 21.13 24.09
CA SER A 95 -3.76 20.94 25.49
C SER A 95 -4.46 22.02 26.32
N GLN A 96 -5.19 21.63 27.35
CA GLN A 96 -5.64 22.55 28.40
C GLN A 96 -4.65 22.65 29.58
N VAL A 97 -3.47 22.04 29.45
CA VAL A 97 -2.35 22.17 30.40
C VAL A 97 -1.54 23.41 30.09
#